data_AF-A0A8K0VPT9-F1
#
_entry.id   AF-A0A8K0VPT9-F1
#
_cell.length_a   1.000
_cell.length_b   1.000
_cell.length_c   1.000
_cell.angle_alpha   90.00
_cell.angle_beta   90.00
_cell.angle_gamma   90.00
#
_symmetry.space_group_name_H-M   'P 1'
#
loop_
_entity.id
_entity.type
_entity.pdbx_description
1 polymer ?
#
loop_
_entity_poly.entity_id
_entity_poly.type
_entity_poly.pdbx_seq_one_letter_code
_entity_poly.pdbx_strand_id
1 'polypeptide(L)'
;MLSTQIHTHAHASRQAAQLGKAAALGFVRSVSSSSSSLLRSPAGLRLACAASQHHQSSRAFSTTSVAQLRDFFPAKDTPHIQVTKPAWPHHTQSYEEMISVVPAHREPRGMGDWAAWKIVRFARYCMDKATGMDRAQQVDKKHPTTAIEASKPLTEAQWLIRFIFLESIAGVPGMVGGMLRHLGSLRRMKRDNGWIETLLEESYNERMHLLTFMKMCEPGWFMKMMIIGAQGVFFNGLFVSYLISPKIVHRFVGYLEEEAVHTYTRCIKEIEDGHLPRWTDPEFRIPDIAIQYWNIPEGHRTMKDLVLYIRADEAVHRGVNHTLGNLNQNEDPNPFVSEFKDRDIPKPALKPAGYERADVI
;
A
#
# COMPACT_ATOMS: atom_id res chain seq x y z
N MET A 1 -42.12 -43.69 28.07
CA MET A 1 -42.87 -42.72 28.90
C MET A 1 -41.88 -41.75 29.52
N LEU A 2 -42.17 -40.44 29.45
CA LEU A 2 -41.56 -39.29 30.18
C LEU A 2 -40.10 -38.95 29.80
N SER A 3 -39.70 -37.89 29.08
CA SER A 3 -40.01 -36.44 29.03
C SER A 3 -39.66 -35.63 30.28
N THR A 4 -38.56 -34.86 30.23
CA THR A 4 -38.43 -33.41 30.58
C THR A 4 -36.96 -32.98 30.40
N GLN A 5 -36.64 -32.05 29.48
CA GLN A 5 -36.61 -30.57 29.54
C GLN A 5 -35.27 -29.96 29.98
N ILE A 6 -34.76 -29.11 29.10
CA ILE A 6 -33.51 -28.34 29.15
C ILE A 6 -33.84 -26.94 29.67
N HIS A 7 -33.07 -26.43 30.64
CA HIS A 7 -33.07 -25.02 31.03
C HIS A 7 -31.80 -24.33 30.51
N THR A 8 -31.98 -23.28 29.73
CA THR A 8 -30.96 -22.31 29.33
C THR A 8 -31.11 -21.05 30.17
N HIS A 9 -30.02 -20.58 30.80
CA HIS A 9 -29.95 -19.26 31.42
C HIS A 9 -29.06 -18.35 30.57
N ALA A 10 -29.67 -17.31 29.98
CA ALA A 10 -28.99 -16.18 29.36
C ALA A 10 -29.17 -14.96 30.28
N HIS A 11 -28.07 -14.38 30.77
CA HIS A 11 -28.06 -13.11 31.50
C HIS A 11 -27.80 -11.98 30.49
N ALA A 12 -28.83 -11.17 30.22
CA ALA A 12 -28.70 -9.88 29.54
C ALA A 12 -29.09 -8.77 30.52
N SER A 13 -28.11 -7.93 30.88
CA SER A 13 -28.27 -6.78 31.76
C SER A 13 -28.93 -5.61 31.02
N ARG A 14 -30.08 -5.17 31.54
CA ARG A 14 -30.74 -3.91 31.21
C ARG A 14 -29.94 -2.75 31.82
N GLN A 15 -29.55 -1.77 31.01
CA GLN A 15 -29.39 -0.37 31.44
C GLN A 15 -29.33 0.53 30.19
N ALA A 16 -30.48 1.11 29.85
CA ALA A 16 -30.60 2.19 28.87
C ALA A 16 -31.75 3.10 29.32
N ALA A 17 -31.43 4.28 29.84
CA ALA A 17 -32.30 5.45 29.83
C ALA A 17 -31.53 6.67 30.33
N GLN A 18 -31.81 7.81 29.69
CA GLN A 18 -31.41 9.19 30.00
C GLN A 18 -30.13 9.70 29.34
N LEU A 19 -30.32 10.53 28.30
CA LEU A 19 -29.94 11.96 28.31
C LEU A 19 -30.49 12.64 27.04
N GLY A 20 -31.36 13.62 27.23
CA GLY A 20 -32.03 14.39 26.19
C GLY A 20 -31.11 15.44 25.55
N LYS A 21 -31.26 15.62 24.23
CA LYS A 21 -30.62 16.69 23.45
C LYS A 21 -31.58 17.83 23.17
N ALA A 22 -30.97 19.00 23.14
CA ALA A 22 -31.52 20.34 23.15
C ALA A 22 -32.05 20.87 21.80
N ALA A 23 -32.92 21.87 21.96
CA ALA A 23 -33.05 23.12 21.20
C ALA A 23 -33.24 23.07 19.67
N ALA A 24 -34.48 23.32 19.28
CA ALA A 24 -34.87 23.84 17.98
C ALA A 24 -34.58 25.34 17.89
N LEU A 25 -33.98 25.79 16.79
CA LEU A 25 -33.96 27.21 16.40
C LEU A 25 -34.50 27.33 14.97
N GLY A 26 -35.47 28.23 14.85
CA GLY A 26 -36.36 28.38 13.71
C GLY A 26 -35.74 29.04 12.50
N PHE A 27 -36.33 28.72 11.35
CA PHE A 27 -36.08 29.36 10.07
C PHE A 27 -37.26 30.30 9.80
N VAL A 28 -37.03 31.62 9.82
CA VAL A 28 -37.99 32.61 9.34
C VAL A 28 -37.49 33.15 8.01
N ARG A 29 -38.26 32.89 6.96
CA ARG A 29 -38.22 33.59 5.67
C ARG A 29 -38.83 34.97 5.84
N SER A 30 -38.19 35.98 5.25
CA SER A 30 -38.86 37.23 4.86
C SER A 30 -38.36 37.64 3.46
N VAL A 31 -39.32 38.12 2.69
CA VAL A 31 -39.31 38.41 1.25
C VAL A 31 -39.21 39.93 1.05
N SER A 32 -38.90 40.33 -0.18
CA SER A 32 -39.23 41.62 -0.82
C SER A 32 -38.08 42.64 -0.79
N SER A 33 -37.86 43.52 -1.76
CA SER A 33 -38.18 43.70 -3.18
C SER A 33 -37.80 45.15 -3.48
N SER A 34 -37.43 45.45 -4.74
CA SER A 34 -37.51 46.78 -5.37
C SER A 34 -36.45 47.81 -4.93
N SER A 35 -36.07 48.83 -5.69
CA SER A 35 -36.04 49.15 -7.13
C SER A 35 -35.33 50.52 -7.19
N SER A 36 -34.60 50.76 -8.29
CA SER A 36 -34.35 52.06 -8.93
C SER A 36 -33.74 53.23 -8.13
N SER A 37 -32.59 53.73 -8.59
CA SER A 37 -32.50 55.09 -9.15
C SER A 37 -31.15 55.33 -9.83
N LEU A 38 -31.24 55.98 -10.99
CA LEU A 38 -30.17 56.52 -11.82
C LEU A 38 -29.64 57.83 -11.21
N LEU A 39 -28.36 58.15 -11.38
CA LEU A 39 -27.88 59.38 -12.05
C LEU A 39 -26.35 59.60 -11.93
N ARG A 40 -25.77 59.89 -13.10
CA ARG A 40 -24.70 60.86 -13.42
C ARG A 40 -23.23 60.65 -13.00
N SER A 41 -22.46 60.43 -14.08
CA SER A 41 -21.27 61.17 -14.53
C SER A 41 -19.87 60.66 -14.14
N PRO A 42 -18.90 60.67 -15.09
CA PRO A 42 -17.61 60.04 -14.93
C PRO A 42 -16.56 61.07 -14.47
N ALA A 43 -15.80 60.73 -13.43
CA ALA A 43 -14.55 61.40 -13.12
C ALA A 43 -13.49 60.31 -12.93
N GLY A 44 -12.51 60.30 -13.82
CA GLY A 44 -11.43 59.35 -13.81
C GLY A 44 -10.63 59.45 -12.51
N LEU A 45 -10.41 58.29 -11.88
CA LEU A 45 -9.32 58.11 -10.94
C LEU A 45 -8.63 56.79 -11.32
N ARG A 46 -7.36 56.91 -11.69
CA ARG A 46 -6.46 55.77 -11.90
C ARG A 46 -6.29 55.06 -10.56
N LEU A 47 -6.91 53.89 -10.40
CA LEU A 47 -6.61 52.98 -9.31
C LEU A 47 -5.62 51.93 -9.82
N ALA A 48 -4.44 51.91 -9.19
CA ALA A 48 -3.47 50.84 -9.35
C ALA A 48 -4.12 49.51 -8.95
N CYS A 49 -4.29 48.61 -9.91
CA CYS A 49 -4.62 47.21 -9.63
C CYS A 49 -3.40 46.56 -8.98
N ALA A 50 -3.33 46.59 -7.65
CA ALA A 50 -2.58 45.58 -6.92
C ALA A 50 -3.29 44.24 -7.20
N ALA A 51 -2.72 43.45 -8.10
CA ALA A 51 -3.11 42.07 -8.29
C ALA A 51 -2.76 41.31 -7.01
N SER A 52 -3.67 41.29 -6.05
CA SER A 52 -3.67 40.33 -4.97
C SER A 52 -3.78 38.95 -5.61
N GLN A 53 -2.64 38.30 -5.78
CA GLN A 53 -2.55 36.88 -6.10
C GLN A 53 -3.28 36.13 -5.00
N HIS A 54 -4.54 35.80 -5.27
CA HIS A 54 -5.23 34.75 -4.54
C HIS A 54 -4.47 33.46 -4.83
N HIS A 55 -3.49 33.14 -3.97
CA HIS A 55 -3.03 31.77 -3.81
C HIS A 55 -4.25 30.97 -3.36
N GLN A 56 -4.93 30.35 -4.33
CA GLN A 56 -5.81 29.23 -4.08
C GLN A 56 -4.92 28.13 -3.49
N SER A 57 -4.89 28.03 -2.17
CA SER A 57 -4.32 26.88 -1.49
C SER A 57 -5.16 25.67 -1.92
N SER A 58 -4.65 24.86 -2.84
CA SER A 58 -5.15 23.50 -2.99
C SER A 58 -4.99 22.83 -1.64
N ARG A 59 -6.11 22.48 -0.98
CA ARG A 59 -6.09 21.82 0.32
C ARG A 59 -5.31 20.52 0.19
N ALA A 60 -4.10 20.50 0.72
CA ALA A 60 -3.27 19.31 0.82
C ALA A 60 -3.87 18.36 1.88
N PHE A 61 -3.67 17.06 1.67
CA PHE A 61 -4.12 15.99 2.55
C PHE A 61 -3.41 16.09 3.91
N SER A 62 -3.99 16.84 4.85
CA SER A 62 -3.93 16.59 6.31
C SER A 62 -4.40 17.86 7.03
N THR A 63 -5.39 17.76 7.91
CA THR A 63 -5.74 18.82 8.87
C THR A 63 -5.00 18.66 10.21
N THR A 64 -4.01 17.77 10.28
CA THR A 64 -3.19 17.53 11.47
C THR A 64 -1.74 17.84 11.12
N SER A 65 -1.05 18.62 11.95
CA SER A 65 0.41 18.76 11.81
C SER A 65 1.03 17.36 11.89
N VAL A 66 2.03 17.09 11.04
CA VAL A 66 2.79 15.83 11.09
C VAL A 66 3.38 15.75 12.49
N ALA A 67 2.73 14.97 13.37
CA ALA A 67 3.18 14.80 14.74
C ALA A 67 4.52 14.05 14.71
N GLN A 68 5.36 14.40 15.68
CA GLN A 68 6.72 13.94 15.89
C GLN A 68 6.90 12.42 15.68
N LEU A 69 8.13 12.01 15.35
CA LEU A 69 8.64 10.62 15.38
C LEU A 69 8.40 9.96 16.74
N ARG A 70 7.15 9.65 17.06
CA ARG A 70 6.76 8.92 18.24
C ARG A 70 6.40 7.53 17.78
N ASP A 71 6.84 6.54 18.55
CA ASP A 71 6.37 5.18 18.37
C ASP A 71 4.82 5.16 18.41
N PHE A 72 4.19 4.99 17.25
CA PHE A 72 2.75 4.93 17.09
C PHE A 72 2.15 3.65 17.69
N PHE A 73 2.96 2.59 17.81
CA PHE A 73 2.58 1.30 18.37
C PHE A 73 3.57 0.91 19.48
N PRO A 74 3.58 1.58 20.64
CA PRO A 74 4.47 1.21 21.72
C PRO A 74 4.14 -0.22 22.15
N ALA A 75 5.15 -1.09 22.19
CA ALA A 75 4.99 -2.44 22.72
C ALA A 75 4.50 -2.31 24.17
N LYS A 76 3.32 -2.87 24.46
CA LYS A 76 2.81 -2.89 25.82
C LYS A 76 3.67 -3.87 26.61
N ASP A 77 4.45 -3.36 27.56
CA ASP A 77 5.22 -4.21 28.45
C ASP A 77 4.24 -5.10 29.24
N THR A 78 4.45 -6.41 29.15
CA THR A 78 3.63 -7.38 29.87
C THR A 78 4.50 -8.12 30.88
N PRO A 79 3.98 -8.50 32.05
CA PRO A 79 4.79 -9.10 33.11
C PRO A 79 5.53 -10.39 32.71
N HIS A 80 5.10 -11.06 31.63
CA HIS A 80 5.56 -12.39 31.28
C HIS A 80 6.08 -12.53 29.84
N ILE A 81 5.75 -11.59 28.94
CA ILE A 81 6.12 -11.68 27.51
C ILE A 81 7.03 -10.51 27.18
N GLN A 82 8.30 -10.83 26.91
CA GLN A 82 9.31 -9.86 26.51
C GLN A 82 9.27 -9.60 24.99
N VAL A 83 9.23 -10.66 24.18
CA VAL A 83 9.27 -10.56 22.71
C VAL A 83 8.39 -11.62 22.08
N THR A 84 7.56 -11.22 21.12
CA THR A 84 6.82 -12.13 20.23
C THR A 84 7.56 -12.21 18.90
N LYS A 85 8.05 -13.40 18.53
CA LYS A 85 8.74 -13.61 17.26
C LYS A 85 7.79 -13.41 16.07
N PRO A 86 8.29 -12.94 14.91
CA PRO A 86 7.48 -12.87 13.70
C PRO A 86 7.00 -14.26 13.29
N ALA A 87 5.79 -14.34 12.74
CA ALA A 87 5.22 -15.61 12.28
C ALA A 87 5.98 -16.15 11.06
N TRP A 88 6.39 -15.25 10.16
CA TRP A 88 7.30 -15.52 9.06
C TRP A 88 8.56 -14.68 9.26
N PRO A 89 9.69 -15.29 9.65
CA PRO A 89 10.99 -14.61 9.68
C PRO A 89 11.39 -14.14 8.28
N HIS A 90 12.01 -12.97 8.17
CA HIS A 90 12.47 -12.47 6.88
C HIS A 90 13.63 -13.32 6.33
N HIS A 91 13.57 -13.63 5.04
CA HIS A 91 14.62 -14.36 4.33
C HIS A 91 15.79 -13.43 4.03
N THR A 92 17.00 -13.81 4.47
CA THR A 92 18.20 -13.01 4.25
C THR A 92 18.54 -12.92 2.75
N GLN A 93 18.42 -11.73 2.19
CA GLN A 93 18.92 -11.38 0.87
C GLN A 93 20.31 -10.77 0.99
N SER A 94 21.21 -11.11 0.06
CA SER A 94 22.53 -10.47 0.05
C SER A 94 22.39 -8.99 -0.31
N TYR A 95 23.28 -8.16 0.23
CA TYR A 95 23.27 -6.73 -0.08
C TYR A 95 23.50 -6.48 -1.57
N GLU A 96 24.34 -7.30 -2.20
CA GLU A 96 24.59 -7.30 -3.65
C GLU A 96 23.33 -7.59 -4.47
N GLU A 97 22.49 -8.54 -4.04
CA GLU A 97 21.21 -8.82 -4.69
C GLU A 97 20.25 -7.64 -4.54
N MET A 98 20.14 -7.04 -3.35
CA MET A 98 19.26 -5.89 -3.12
C MET A 98 19.61 -4.70 -3.99
N ILE A 99 20.91 -4.38 -4.17
CA ILE A 99 21.34 -3.27 -5.03
C ILE A 99 21.13 -3.57 -6.51
N SER A 100 21.19 -4.85 -6.92
CA SER A 100 21.00 -5.28 -8.32
C SER A 100 19.55 -5.16 -8.81
N VAL A 101 18.59 -5.00 -7.90
CA VAL A 101 17.18 -4.83 -8.24
C VAL A 101 16.96 -3.53 -9.02
N VAL A 102 16.35 -3.67 -10.19
CA VAL A 102 16.00 -2.54 -11.08
C VAL A 102 14.50 -2.52 -11.42
N PRO A 103 13.93 -1.32 -11.69
CA PRO A 103 12.64 -1.19 -12.33
C PRO A 103 12.64 -1.89 -13.69
N ALA A 104 11.59 -2.64 -13.96
CA ALA A 104 11.43 -3.39 -15.20
C ALA A 104 9.95 -3.67 -15.44
N HIS A 105 9.61 -3.97 -16.70
CA HIS A 105 8.23 -4.14 -17.13
C HIS A 105 8.06 -5.44 -17.92
N ARG A 106 7.04 -6.22 -17.59
CA ARG A 106 6.58 -7.35 -18.39
C ARG A 106 5.52 -6.89 -19.39
N GLU A 107 5.82 -7.05 -20.67
CA GLU A 107 4.83 -6.77 -21.72
C GLU A 107 3.54 -7.61 -21.52
N PRO A 108 2.35 -6.97 -21.52
CA PRO A 108 1.08 -7.68 -21.37
C PRO A 108 0.82 -8.64 -22.53
N ARG A 109 0.54 -9.91 -22.23
CA ARG A 109 0.22 -10.94 -23.24
C ARG A 109 -1.26 -11.28 -23.21
N GLY A 110 -1.98 -10.87 -24.26
CA GLY A 110 -3.42 -11.11 -24.38
C GLY A 110 -4.29 -10.13 -23.58
N MET A 111 -5.60 -10.33 -23.66
CA MET A 111 -6.58 -9.36 -23.13
C MET A 111 -6.59 -9.28 -21.59
N GLY A 112 -6.40 -10.40 -20.90
CA GLY A 112 -6.39 -10.46 -19.43
C GLY A 112 -5.23 -9.67 -18.83
N ASP A 113 -4.01 -9.93 -19.33
CA ASP A 113 -2.82 -9.19 -18.90
C ASP A 113 -2.94 -7.70 -19.23
N TRP A 114 -3.44 -7.36 -20.42
CA TRP A 114 -3.65 -5.97 -20.81
C TRP A 114 -4.64 -5.26 -19.88
N ALA A 115 -5.75 -5.92 -19.53
CA ALA A 115 -6.74 -5.37 -18.61
C ALA A 115 -6.13 -5.17 -17.22
N ALA A 116 -5.42 -6.16 -16.68
CA ALA A 116 -4.72 -6.07 -15.41
C ALA A 116 -3.76 -4.88 -15.37
N TRP A 117 -2.91 -4.75 -16.39
CA TRP A 117 -1.98 -3.63 -16.51
C TRP A 117 -2.70 -2.28 -16.58
N LYS A 118 -3.76 -2.16 -17.39
CA LYS A 118 -4.52 -0.91 -17.50
C LYS A 118 -5.19 -0.51 -16.18
N ILE A 119 -5.69 -1.47 -15.42
CA ILE A 119 -6.28 -1.21 -14.09
C ILE A 119 -5.21 -0.66 -13.15
N VAL A 120 -4.01 -1.26 -13.11
CA VAL A 120 -2.88 -0.74 -12.31
C VAL A 120 -2.52 0.69 -12.72
N ARG A 121 -2.37 0.95 -14.03
CA ARG A 121 -2.05 2.28 -14.55
C ARG A 121 -3.13 3.31 -14.20
N PHE A 122 -4.40 2.92 -14.24
CA PHE A 122 -5.51 3.78 -13.85
C PHE A 122 -5.50 4.04 -12.34
N ALA A 123 -5.30 3.01 -11.51
CA ALA A 123 -5.18 3.14 -10.06
C ALA A 123 -4.03 4.08 -9.67
N ARG A 124 -2.86 3.93 -10.32
CA ARG A 124 -1.71 4.83 -10.16
C ARG A 124 -2.06 6.28 -10.46
N TYR A 125 -2.71 6.54 -11.60
CA TYR A 125 -3.18 7.88 -11.95
C TYR A 125 -4.17 8.45 -10.91
N CYS A 126 -5.15 7.64 -10.48
CA CYS A 126 -6.11 8.05 -9.46
C CYS A 126 -5.44 8.38 -8.14
N MET A 127 -4.45 7.57 -7.73
CA MET A 127 -3.67 7.78 -6.52
C MET A 127 -2.84 9.06 -6.61
N ASP A 128 -2.05 9.24 -7.67
CA ASP A 128 -1.23 10.45 -7.86
C ASP A 128 -2.08 11.73 -7.89
N LYS A 129 -3.27 11.66 -8.50
CA LYS A 129 -4.24 12.74 -8.51
C LYS A 129 -4.85 12.98 -7.12
N ALA A 130 -5.20 11.91 -6.41
CA ALA A 130 -5.74 12.01 -5.06
C ALA A 130 -4.69 12.61 -4.12
N THR A 131 -3.44 12.15 -4.12
CA THR A 131 -2.38 12.69 -3.26
C THR A 131 -1.88 14.08 -3.66
N GLY A 132 -2.41 14.66 -4.75
CA GLY A 132 -2.04 15.99 -5.21
C GLY A 132 -0.61 16.09 -5.73
N MET A 133 -0.10 15.04 -6.37
CA MET A 133 1.25 15.04 -6.95
C MET A 133 1.34 16.07 -8.08
N ASP A 134 2.28 17.01 -7.96
CA ASP A 134 2.49 18.05 -8.97
C ASP A 134 2.93 17.44 -10.31
N ARG A 135 2.63 18.10 -11.42
CA ARG A 135 3.10 17.67 -12.74
C ARG A 135 4.63 17.63 -12.83
N ALA A 136 5.32 18.56 -12.17
CA ALA A 136 6.78 18.58 -12.09
C ALA A 136 7.35 17.41 -11.26
N GLN A 137 6.54 16.80 -10.39
CA GLN A 137 6.89 15.64 -9.58
C GLN A 137 6.60 14.31 -10.29
N GLN A 138 6.00 14.33 -11.48
CA GLN A 138 5.74 13.13 -12.26
C GLN A 138 6.95 12.75 -13.11
N VAL A 139 7.18 11.45 -13.26
CA VAL A 139 8.23 10.89 -14.13
C VAL A 139 7.81 10.95 -15.61
N ASP A 140 8.74 10.62 -16.51
CA ASP A 140 8.45 10.52 -17.94
C ASP A 140 7.26 9.61 -18.23
N LYS A 141 6.26 10.16 -18.92
CA LYS A 141 5.02 9.47 -19.27
C LYS A 141 5.23 8.39 -20.34
N LYS A 142 6.31 8.46 -21.12
CA LYS A 142 6.61 7.44 -22.14
C LYS A 142 7.09 6.13 -21.50
N HIS A 143 7.77 6.20 -20.36
CA HIS A 143 8.37 5.06 -19.69
C HIS A 143 7.97 5.03 -18.21
N PRO A 144 6.67 4.92 -17.90
CA PRO A 144 6.20 5.31 -16.58
C PRO A 144 6.49 4.28 -15.47
N THR A 145 6.97 3.08 -15.82
CA THR A 145 7.40 2.01 -14.91
C THR A 145 8.92 1.90 -14.79
N THR A 146 9.69 2.61 -15.62
CA THR A 146 11.15 2.50 -15.66
C THR A 146 11.88 3.83 -15.53
N ALA A 147 11.26 4.96 -15.92
CA ALA A 147 11.83 6.29 -15.75
C ALA A 147 11.77 6.72 -14.28
N ILE A 148 12.92 6.98 -13.67
CA ILE A 148 13.03 7.36 -12.25
C ILE A 148 13.23 8.87 -12.04
N GLU A 149 13.54 9.61 -13.11
CA GLU A 149 13.80 11.05 -13.02
C GLU A 149 12.51 11.87 -13.05
N ALA A 150 12.46 12.87 -12.17
CA ALA A 150 11.42 13.89 -12.14
C ALA A 150 12.09 15.27 -11.95
N SER A 151 11.48 16.31 -12.51
CA SER A 151 12.03 17.68 -12.42
C SER A 151 11.99 18.26 -11.00
N LYS A 152 11.13 17.73 -10.14
CA LYS A 152 10.98 18.14 -8.74
C LYS A 152 10.87 16.89 -7.86
N PRO A 153 11.66 16.79 -6.77
CA PRO A 153 11.56 15.67 -5.84
C PRO A 153 10.27 15.72 -5.02
N LEU A 154 9.91 14.60 -4.41
CA LEU A 154 8.88 14.57 -3.36
C LEU A 154 9.50 14.99 -2.02
N THR A 155 8.67 15.43 -1.08
CA THR A 155 9.12 15.60 0.31
C THR A 155 9.01 14.28 1.08
N GLU A 156 9.72 14.14 2.19
CA GLU A 156 9.66 12.95 3.05
C GLU A 156 8.22 12.67 3.52
N ALA A 157 7.44 13.71 3.81
CA ALA A 157 6.04 13.56 4.19
C ALA A 157 5.18 13.03 3.04
N GLN A 158 5.41 13.49 1.80
CA GLN A 158 4.71 12.99 0.62
C GLN A 158 5.04 11.51 0.36
N TRP A 159 6.31 11.12 0.52
CA TRP A 159 6.73 9.73 0.43
C TRP A 159 6.07 8.85 1.49
N LEU A 160 6.09 9.26 2.77
CA LEU A 160 5.48 8.48 3.85
C LEU A 160 3.96 8.30 3.67
N ILE A 161 3.24 9.36 3.28
CA ILE A 161 1.80 9.26 3.00
C ILE A 161 1.54 8.27 1.86
N ARG A 162 2.37 8.32 0.82
CA ARG A 162 2.27 7.41 -0.33
C ARG A 162 2.52 5.96 0.09
N PHE A 163 3.60 5.69 0.81
CA PHE A 163 3.92 4.34 1.28
C PHE A 163 2.78 3.81 2.17
N ILE A 164 2.40 4.52 3.23
CA ILE A 164 1.34 4.06 4.14
C ILE A 164 0.03 3.78 3.38
N PHE A 165 -0.33 4.61 2.39
CA PHE A 165 -1.53 4.34 1.59
C PHE A 165 -1.40 3.06 0.76
N LEU A 166 -0.30 2.90 0.01
CA LEU A 166 -0.09 1.74 -0.87
C LEU A 166 0.06 0.45 -0.07
N GLU A 167 0.90 0.44 0.97
CA GLU A 167 1.13 -0.72 1.83
C GLU A 167 -0.15 -1.17 2.57
N SER A 168 -1.07 -0.23 2.87
CA SER A 168 -2.36 -0.57 3.48
C SER A 168 -3.29 -1.39 2.56
N ILE A 169 -3.00 -1.40 1.27
CA ILE A 169 -3.77 -2.09 0.23
C ILE A 169 -2.96 -3.29 -0.31
N ALA A 170 -1.63 -3.20 -0.35
CA ALA A 170 -0.72 -4.23 -0.84
C ALA A 170 -0.80 -5.55 -0.05
N GLY A 171 -1.08 -5.51 1.25
CA GLY A 171 -1.28 -6.73 2.05
C GLY A 171 -2.62 -7.48 1.85
N VAL A 172 -3.47 -7.05 0.92
CA VAL A 172 -4.81 -7.66 0.68
C VAL A 172 -4.80 -8.82 -0.32
N PRO A 173 -4.14 -8.74 -1.50
CA PRO A 173 -4.23 -9.78 -2.53
C PRO A 173 -3.71 -11.15 -2.09
N GLY A 174 -2.53 -11.22 -1.46
CA GLY A 174 -1.99 -12.48 -0.96
C GLY A 174 -2.89 -13.14 0.08
N MET A 175 -3.51 -12.36 0.98
CA MET A 175 -4.46 -12.83 1.98
C MET A 175 -5.72 -13.41 1.33
N VAL A 176 -6.29 -12.73 0.34
CA VAL A 176 -7.45 -13.21 -0.41
C VAL A 176 -7.11 -14.48 -1.19
N GLY A 177 -5.98 -14.49 -1.89
CA GLY A 177 -5.52 -15.65 -2.67
C GLY A 177 -5.25 -16.86 -1.77
N GLY A 178 -4.46 -16.68 -0.71
CA GLY A 178 -4.17 -17.71 0.28
C GLY A 178 -5.42 -18.26 0.95
N MET A 179 -6.35 -17.40 1.38
CA MET A 179 -7.65 -17.81 1.94
C MET A 179 -8.47 -18.64 0.94
N LEU A 180 -8.63 -18.17 -0.31
CA LEU A 180 -9.44 -18.87 -1.31
C LEU A 180 -8.84 -20.22 -1.69
N ARG A 181 -7.50 -20.29 -1.83
CA ARG A 181 -6.78 -21.53 -2.07
C ARG A 181 -6.89 -22.49 -0.88
N HIS A 182 -6.76 -21.98 0.35
CA HIS A 182 -6.93 -22.75 1.58
C HIS A 182 -8.31 -23.41 1.64
N LEU A 183 -9.37 -22.62 1.48
CA LEU A 183 -10.73 -23.14 1.45
C LEU A 183 -10.96 -24.11 0.28
N GLY A 184 -10.32 -23.85 -0.87
CA GLY A 184 -10.35 -24.74 -2.03
C GLY A 184 -9.63 -26.08 -1.82
N SER A 185 -8.54 -26.10 -1.06
CA SER A 185 -7.81 -27.31 -0.65
C SER A 185 -8.68 -28.14 0.30
N LEU A 186 -9.26 -27.51 1.32
CA LEU A 186 -10.14 -28.17 2.30
C LEU A 186 -11.35 -28.82 1.63
N ARG A 187 -12.11 -28.07 0.81
CA ARG A 187 -13.33 -28.61 0.17
C ARG A 187 -13.07 -29.71 -0.85
N ARG A 188 -11.87 -29.74 -1.45
CA ARG A 188 -11.49 -30.77 -2.43
C ARG A 188 -10.67 -31.91 -1.83
N MET A 189 -10.29 -31.81 -0.55
CA MET A 189 -9.38 -32.74 0.12
C MET A 189 -8.07 -32.97 -0.65
N LYS A 190 -7.50 -31.89 -1.21
CA LYS A 190 -6.28 -31.93 -2.04
C LYS A 190 -5.16 -31.11 -1.40
N ARG A 191 -3.92 -31.56 -1.59
CA ARG A 191 -2.73 -30.74 -1.27
C ARG A 191 -2.72 -29.48 -2.12
N ASP A 192 -2.21 -28.39 -1.54
CA ASP A 192 -2.09 -27.10 -2.22
C ASP A 192 -0.75 -26.92 -2.95
N ASN A 193 0.28 -27.69 -2.56
CA ASN A 193 1.63 -27.66 -3.14
C ASN A 193 2.37 -26.31 -2.95
N GLY A 194 2.23 -25.69 -1.77
CA GLY A 194 3.09 -24.59 -1.31
C GLY A 194 2.64 -23.19 -1.72
N TRP A 195 1.44 -23.02 -2.28
CA TRP A 195 0.95 -21.71 -2.71
C TRP A 195 0.36 -20.89 -1.57
N ILE A 196 -0.42 -21.51 -0.66
CA ILE A 196 -1.08 -20.83 0.45
C ILE A 196 -0.06 -20.12 1.33
N GLU A 197 1.02 -20.81 1.70
CA GLU A 197 2.05 -20.28 2.59
C GLU A 197 2.72 -19.05 1.99
N THR A 198 3.21 -19.12 0.75
CA THR A 198 3.83 -17.98 0.06
C THR A 198 2.89 -16.78 -0.05
N LEU A 199 1.60 -16.98 -0.33
CA LEU A 199 0.65 -15.86 -0.44
C LEU A 199 0.32 -15.21 0.92
N LEU A 200 0.27 -16.01 1.99
CA LEU A 200 0.08 -15.48 3.33
C LEU A 200 1.34 -14.79 3.86
N GLU A 201 2.52 -15.32 3.54
CA GLU A 201 3.82 -14.71 3.84
C GLU A 201 3.98 -13.37 3.14
N GLU A 202 3.65 -13.27 1.84
CA GLU A 202 3.62 -12.01 1.09
C GLU A 202 2.74 -10.97 1.81
N SER A 203 1.51 -11.32 2.17
CA SER A 203 0.64 -10.39 2.92
C SER A 203 1.12 -10.04 4.32
N TYR A 204 1.87 -10.94 4.96
CA TYR A 204 2.54 -10.62 6.22
C TYR A 204 3.66 -9.61 6.01
N ASN A 205 4.48 -9.81 4.97
CA ASN A 205 5.58 -8.94 4.60
C ASN A 205 5.11 -7.51 4.27
N GLU A 206 4.10 -7.37 3.41
CA GLU A 206 3.46 -6.08 3.09
C GLU A 206 2.93 -5.35 4.35
N ARG A 207 2.38 -6.10 5.31
CA ARG A 207 1.96 -5.52 6.58
C ARG A 207 3.14 -5.02 7.40
N MET A 208 4.30 -5.67 7.34
CA MET A 208 5.51 -5.21 8.00
C MET A 208 6.05 -3.92 7.36
N HIS A 209 5.90 -3.73 6.04
CA HIS A 209 6.15 -2.45 5.36
C HIS A 209 5.28 -1.34 5.97
N LEU A 210 3.95 -1.56 5.99
CA LEU A 210 2.99 -0.61 6.54
C LEU A 210 3.34 -0.22 7.98
N LEU A 211 3.53 -1.21 8.86
CA LEU A 211 3.81 -0.97 10.27
C LEU A 211 5.12 -0.20 10.47
N THR A 212 6.12 -0.46 9.64
CA THR A 212 7.38 0.28 9.63
C THR A 212 7.17 1.75 9.29
N PHE A 213 6.45 2.06 8.21
CA PHE A 213 6.19 3.46 7.85
C PHE A 213 5.29 4.18 8.85
N MET A 214 4.34 3.48 9.47
CA MET A 214 3.48 4.03 10.51
C MET A 214 4.23 4.43 11.80
N LYS A 215 5.43 3.89 12.06
CA LYS A 215 6.31 4.37 13.14
C LYS A 215 6.93 5.73 12.83
N MET A 216 6.95 6.14 11.56
CA MET A 216 7.53 7.42 11.12
C MET A 216 6.47 8.49 10.82
N CYS A 217 5.26 8.07 10.46
CA CYS A 217 4.16 8.97 10.14
C CYS A 217 2.83 8.37 10.62
N GLU A 218 2.09 9.15 11.41
CA GLU A 218 0.71 8.81 11.75
C GLU A 218 -0.24 9.33 10.66
N PRO A 219 -1.06 8.45 10.03
CA PRO A 219 -2.07 8.91 9.08
C PRO A 219 -3.19 9.67 9.79
N GLY A 220 -3.56 10.82 9.25
CA GLY A 220 -4.70 11.61 9.75
C GLY A 220 -6.04 10.89 9.60
N TRP A 221 -7.07 11.39 10.28
CA TRP A 221 -8.41 10.77 10.28
C TRP A 221 -9.00 10.58 8.88
N PHE A 222 -8.83 11.58 8.00
CA PHE A 222 -9.28 11.48 6.61
C PHE A 222 -8.62 10.32 5.85
N MET A 223 -7.30 10.16 6.01
CA MET A 223 -6.56 9.05 5.40
C MET A 223 -7.01 7.70 5.96
N LYS A 224 -7.21 7.59 7.27
CA LYS A 224 -7.77 6.39 7.91
C LYS A 224 -9.14 6.02 7.30
N MET A 225 -10.04 6.98 7.08
CA MET A 225 -11.34 6.72 6.44
C MET A 225 -11.21 6.29 4.97
N MET A 226 -10.30 6.89 4.22
CA MET A 226 -10.02 6.46 2.85
C MET A 226 -9.49 5.04 2.78
N ILE A 227 -8.57 4.66 3.68
CA ILE A 227 -8.02 3.29 3.75
C ILE A 227 -9.15 2.28 3.99
N ILE A 228 -10.06 2.55 4.95
CA ILE A 228 -11.22 1.68 5.20
C ILE A 228 -12.09 1.54 3.95
N GLY A 229 -12.41 2.65 3.28
CA GLY A 229 -13.19 2.63 2.05
C GLY A 229 -12.49 1.87 0.91
N ALA A 230 -11.20 2.12 0.72
CA ALA A 230 -10.37 1.47 -0.29
C ALA A 230 -10.27 -0.03 -0.05
N GLN A 231 -9.97 -0.47 1.18
CA GLN A 231 -9.95 -1.89 1.55
C GLN A 231 -11.32 -2.54 1.34
N GLY A 232 -12.41 -1.87 1.71
CA GLY A 232 -13.77 -2.38 1.50
C GLY A 232 -14.07 -2.66 0.03
N VAL A 233 -13.71 -1.77 -0.89
CA VAL A 233 -13.90 -1.97 -2.33
C VAL A 233 -12.90 -3.00 -2.88
N PHE A 234 -11.63 -2.85 -2.53
CA PHE A 234 -10.53 -3.62 -3.10
C PHE A 234 -10.56 -5.08 -2.70
N PHE A 235 -10.83 -5.37 -1.42
CA PHE A 235 -10.99 -6.74 -0.92
C PHE A 235 -12.10 -7.49 -1.66
N ASN A 236 -13.29 -6.88 -1.76
CA ASN A 236 -14.44 -7.51 -2.41
C ASN A 236 -14.20 -7.68 -3.92
N GLY A 237 -13.59 -6.68 -4.56
CA GLY A 237 -13.20 -6.76 -5.97
C GLY A 237 -12.23 -7.91 -6.23
N LEU A 238 -11.14 -7.98 -5.46
CA LEU A 238 -10.15 -9.06 -5.58
C LEU A 238 -10.72 -10.43 -5.26
N PHE A 239 -11.58 -10.54 -4.24
CA PHE A 239 -12.25 -11.79 -3.90
C PHE A 239 -13.03 -12.34 -5.10
N VAL A 240 -13.87 -11.51 -5.73
CA VAL A 240 -14.64 -11.91 -6.91
C VAL A 240 -13.72 -12.18 -8.11
N SER A 241 -12.73 -11.32 -8.37
CA SER A 241 -11.79 -11.50 -9.47
C SER A 241 -10.97 -12.78 -9.34
N TYR A 242 -10.55 -13.16 -8.13
CA TYR A 242 -9.77 -14.38 -7.89
C TYR A 242 -10.63 -15.63 -8.07
N LEU A 243 -11.92 -15.59 -7.72
CA LEU A 243 -12.86 -16.67 -8.02
C LEU A 243 -13.05 -16.88 -9.53
N ILE A 244 -13.05 -15.79 -10.32
CA ILE A 244 -13.22 -15.84 -11.78
C ILE A 244 -11.94 -16.25 -12.48
N SER A 245 -10.82 -15.60 -12.16
CA SER A 245 -9.52 -15.82 -12.80
C SER A 245 -8.35 -15.49 -11.88
N PRO A 246 -7.83 -16.50 -11.15
CA PRO A 246 -6.62 -16.34 -10.33
C PRO A 246 -5.42 -15.83 -11.13
N LYS A 247 -5.28 -16.28 -12.39
CA LYS A 247 -4.18 -15.88 -13.28
C LYS A 247 -4.15 -14.38 -13.52
N ILE A 248 -5.32 -13.77 -13.77
CA ILE A 248 -5.42 -12.32 -13.98
C ILE A 248 -5.12 -11.57 -12.68
N VAL A 249 -5.54 -12.09 -11.53
CA VAL A 249 -5.22 -11.46 -10.24
C VAL A 249 -3.71 -11.50 -9.97
N HIS A 250 -3.04 -12.64 -10.14
CA HIS A 250 -1.59 -12.72 -10.01
C HIS A 250 -0.87 -11.80 -11.01
N ARG A 251 -1.37 -11.68 -12.24
CA ARG A 251 -0.80 -10.71 -13.19
C ARG A 251 -1.00 -9.26 -12.73
N PHE A 252 -2.18 -8.94 -12.21
CA PHE A 252 -2.49 -7.62 -11.66
C PHE A 252 -1.58 -7.27 -10.48
N VAL A 253 -1.37 -8.19 -9.55
CA VAL A 253 -0.43 -8.00 -8.42
C VAL A 253 0.98 -7.82 -8.94
N GLY A 254 1.47 -8.67 -9.86
CA GLY A 254 2.80 -8.48 -10.45
C GLY A 254 3.00 -7.08 -11.07
N TYR A 255 1.98 -6.53 -11.73
CA TYR A 255 2.02 -5.15 -12.23
C TYR A 255 1.97 -4.08 -11.13
N LEU A 256 1.29 -4.32 -10.00
CA LEU A 256 1.39 -3.43 -8.83
C LEU A 256 2.83 -3.41 -8.31
N GLU A 257 3.48 -4.56 -8.24
CA GLU A 257 4.84 -4.64 -7.70
C GLU A 257 5.90 -4.09 -8.65
N GLU A 258 5.65 -4.09 -9.97
CA GLU A 258 6.45 -3.28 -10.89
C GLU A 258 6.41 -1.79 -10.53
N GLU A 259 5.23 -1.26 -10.20
CA GLU A 259 5.08 0.13 -9.75
C GLU A 259 5.69 0.35 -8.37
N ALA A 260 5.68 -0.66 -7.49
CA ALA A 260 6.30 -0.59 -6.16
C ALA A 260 7.82 -0.53 -6.26
N VAL A 261 8.45 -1.45 -7.01
CA VAL A 261 9.90 -1.43 -7.30
C VAL A 261 10.32 -0.12 -7.94
N HIS A 262 9.52 0.41 -8.88
CA HIS A 262 9.72 1.73 -9.48
C HIS A 262 9.70 2.85 -8.42
N THR A 263 8.66 2.85 -7.59
CA THR A 263 8.41 3.86 -6.56
C THR A 263 9.57 3.91 -5.55
N TYR A 264 10.03 2.75 -5.06
CA TYR A 264 11.14 2.67 -4.12
C TYR A 264 12.50 2.97 -4.76
N THR A 265 12.73 2.57 -6.01
CA THR A 265 13.95 2.96 -6.73
C THR A 265 14.06 4.46 -6.88
N ARG A 266 12.95 5.13 -7.23
CA ARG A 266 12.91 6.59 -7.29
C ARG A 266 13.20 7.23 -5.93
N CYS A 267 12.60 6.70 -4.86
CA CYS A 267 12.86 7.18 -3.50
C CYS A 267 14.35 7.06 -3.14
N ILE A 268 14.97 5.91 -3.39
CA ILE A 268 16.42 5.70 -3.16
C ILE A 268 17.24 6.74 -3.92
N LYS A 269 16.93 6.99 -5.20
CA LYS A 269 17.61 8.02 -5.98
C LYS A 269 17.45 9.41 -5.37
N GLU A 270 16.26 9.79 -4.93
CA GLU A 270 16.04 11.10 -4.28
C GLU A 270 16.78 11.21 -2.93
N ILE A 271 17.00 10.10 -2.21
CA ILE A 271 17.88 10.06 -1.02
C ILE A 271 19.34 10.28 -1.43
N GLU A 272 19.82 9.55 -2.44
CA GLU A 272 21.22 9.62 -2.91
C GLU A 272 21.57 10.98 -3.51
N ASP A 273 20.63 11.64 -4.20
CA ASP A 273 20.78 12.99 -4.73
C ASP A 273 20.72 14.07 -3.61
N GLY A 274 20.45 13.68 -2.35
CA GLY A 274 20.40 14.60 -1.21
C GLY A 274 19.13 15.45 -1.13
N HIS A 275 18.06 15.07 -1.84
CA HIS A 275 16.80 15.81 -1.86
C HIS A 275 15.94 15.63 -0.61
N LEU A 276 16.30 14.67 0.25
CA LEU A 276 15.52 14.25 1.43
C LEU A 276 16.37 14.45 2.70
N PRO A 277 16.59 15.72 3.14
CA PRO A 277 17.54 16.07 4.17
C PRO A 277 17.31 15.37 5.51
N ARG A 278 16.06 15.05 5.86
CA ARG A 278 15.77 14.34 7.11
C ARG A 278 16.20 12.87 7.07
N TRP A 279 16.23 12.27 5.89
CA TRP A 279 16.61 10.86 5.71
C TRP A 279 18.09 10.67 5.43
N THR A 280 18.79 11.75 5.04
CA THR A 280 20.25 11.79 4.91
C THR A 280 20.97 12.31 6.16
N ASP A 281 20.22 12.82 7.15
CA ASP A 281 20.76 13.23 8.45
C ASP A 281 21.44 12.05 9.17
N PRO A 282 22.73 12.17 9.56
CA PRO A 282 23.44 11.14 10.33
C PRO A 282 22.80 10.76 11.66
N GLU A 283 21.96 11.62 12.24
CA GLU A 283 21.24 11.35 13.49
C GLU A 283 19.91 10.63 13.26
N PHE A 284 19.45 10.53 12.01
CA PHE A 284 18.23 9.80 11.70
C PHE A 284 18.40 8.30 12.02
N ARG A 285 17.40 7.72 12.67
CA ARG A 285 17.35 6.28 13.00
C ARG A 285 16.07 5.68 12.41
N ILE A 286 16.23 4.57 11.71
CA ILE A 286 15.10 3.79 11.21
C ILE A 286 14.36 3.10 12.38
N PRO A 287 13.07 2.77 12.23
CA PRO A 287 12.30 2.12 13.29
C PRO A 287 12.86 0.76 13.73
N ASP A 288 12.85 0.47 15.03
CA ASP A 288 13.34 -0.80 15.58
C ASP A 288 12.62 -2.04 15.04
N ILE A 289 11.32 -1.90 14.73
CA ILE A 289 10.53 -2.97 14.08
C ILE A 289 11.17 -3.42 12.76
N ALA A 290 11.75 -2.49 12.01
CA ALA A 290 12.42 -2.79 10.75
C ALA A 290 13.75 -3.50 11.00
N ILE A 291 14.54 -2.98 11.93
CA ILE A 291 15.83 -3.59 12.30
C ILE A 291 15.63 -5.04 12.72
N GLN A 292 14.60 -5.32 13.52
CA GLN A 292 14.30 -6.67 14.01
C GLN A 292 13.72 -7.58 12.93
N TYR A 293 12.84 -7.07 12.06
CA TYR A 293 12.21 -7.89 11.03
C TYR A 293 13.19 -8.29 9.93
N TRP A 294 13.93 -7.33 9.36
CA TRP A 294 14.91 -7.55 8.29
C TRP A 294 16.32 -7.93 8.80
N ASN A 295 16.51 -8.03 10.12
CA ASN A 295 17.82 -8.27 10.76
C ASN A 295 18.92 -7.32 10.26
N ILE A 296 18.60 -6.03 10.19
CA ILE A 296 19.47 -5.03 9.57
C ILE A 296 20.77 -4.84 10.38
N PRO A 297 21.96 -5.07 9.78
CA PRO A 297 23.23 -4.96 10.48
C PRO A 297 23.55 -3.50 10.85
N GLU A 298 24.29 -3.28 11.94
CA GLU A 298 24.53 -1.95 12.53
C GLU A 298 25.09 -0.91 11.55
N GLY A 299 25.91 -1.33 10.58
CA GLY A 299 26.49 -0.46 9.55
C GLY A 299 25.55 -0.06 8.41
N HIS A 300 24.35 -0.65 8.33
CA HIS A 300 23.38 -0.44 7.25
C HIS A 300 22.01 -0.02 7.77
N ARG A 301 21.95 0.81 8.82
CA ARG A 301 20.69 1.25 9.46
C ARG A 301 20.25 2.64 9.00
N THR A 302 20.45 2.97 7.73
CA THR A 302 19.97 4.23 7.15
C THR A 302 18.59 4.08 6.51
N MET A 303 17.91 5.20 6.20
CA MET A 303 16.66 5.13 5.42
C MET A 303 16.86 4.53 4.04
N LYS A 304 18.02 4.77 3.41
CA LYS A 304 18.34 4.17 2.13
C LYS A 304 18.37 2.64 2.23
N ASP A 305 19.03 2.11 3.26
CA ASP A 305 19.13 0.67 3.47
C ASP A 305 17.74 0.06 3.74
N LEU A 306 16.93 0.70 4.59
CA LEU A 306 15.55 0.27 4.81
C LEU A 306 14.75 0.19 3.50
N VAL A 307 14.82 1.24 2.67
CA VAL A 307 14.10 1.26 1.39
C VAL A 307 14.68 0.23 0.41
N LEU A 308 15.98 -0.12 0.50
CA LEU A 308 16.57 -1.21 -0.29
C LEU A 308 15.99 -2.57 0.07
N TYR A 309 15.82 -2.87 1.37
CA TYR A 309 15.18 -4.10 1.83
C TYR A 309 13.74 -4.20 1.33
N ILE A 310 12.94 -3.15 1.54
CA ILE A 310 11.54 -3.11 1.10
C ILE A 310 11.45 -3.29 -0.42
N ARG A 311 12.26 -2.55 -1.20
CA ARG A 311 12.32 -2.69 -2.66
C ARG A 311 12.64 -4.12 -3.10
N ALA A 312 13.51 -4.81 -2.38
CA ALA A 312 13.91 -6.17 -2.72
C ALA A 312 12.79 -7.18 -2.41
N ASP A 313 12.02 -6.96 -1.36
CA ASP A 313 10.78 -7.70 -1.08
C ASP A 313 9.77 -7.49 -2.23
N GLU A 314 9.53 -6.25 -2.67
CA GLU A 314 8.65 -5.98 -3.81
C GLU A 314 9.11 -6.66 -5.11
N ALA A 315 10.43 -6.74 -5.32
CA ALA A 315 10.98 -7.43 -6.47
C ALA A 315 10.74 -8.95 -6.42
N VAL A 316 10.77 -9.55 -5.22
CA VAL A 316 10.37 -10.93 -4.99
C VAL A 316 8.89 -11.08 -5.31
N HIS A 317 8.00 -10.27 -4.72
CA HIS A 317 6.56 -10.33 -4.94
C HIS A 317 6.19 -10.18 -6.42
N ARG A 318 6.84 -9.25 -7.14
CA ARG A 318 6.74 -9.08 -8.60
C ARG A 318 7.07 -10.37 -9.35
N GLY A 319 8.25 -10.93 -9.09
CA GLY A 319 8.72 -12.13 -9.77
C GLY A 319 7.87 -13.36 -9.47
N VAL A 320 7.46 -13.51 -8.20
CA VAL A 320 6.56 -14.57 -7.74
C VAL A 320 5.21 -14.46 -8.45
N ASN A 321 4.51 -13.34 -8.31
CA ASN A 321 3.17 -13.18 -8.87
C ASN A 321 3.14 -13.26 -10.40
N HIS A 322 4.13 -12.71 -11.10
CA HIS A 322 4.22 -12.91 -12.55
C HIS A 322 4.42 -14.36 -12.96
N THR A 323 5.18 -15.14 -12.17
CA THR A 323 5.38 -16.57 -12.38
C THR A 323 4.11 -17.35 -12.08
N LEU A 324 3.48 -17.11 -10.92
CA LEU A 324 2.23 -17.76 -10.51
C LEU A 324 1.10 -17.51 -11.52
N GLY A 325 1.07 -16.34 -12.16
CA GLY A 325 0.15 -16.05 -13.27
C GLY A 325 0.35 -16.93 -14.51
N ASN A 326 1.54 -17.50 -14.71
CA ASN A 326 1.86 -18.40 -15.82
C ASN A 326 1.55 -19.87 -15.53
N LEU A 327 1.45 -20.26 -14.26
CA LEU A 327 1.28 -21.66 -13.84
C LEU A 327 -0.17 -22.16 -13.92
N ASN A 328 -0.32 -23.48 -13.97
CA ASN A 328 -1.59 -24.16 -13.73
C ASN A 328 -1.86 -24.26 -12.22
N GLN A 329 -2.78 -23.40 -11.77
CA GLN A 329 -3.21 -23.27 -10.37
C GLN A 329 -3.65 -24.57 -9.68
N ASN A 330 -4.04 -25.60 -10.45
CA ASN A 330 -4.55 -26.86 -9.92
C ASN A 330 -3.52 -28.00 -9.89
N GLU A 331 -2.48 -27.93 -10.72
CA GLU A 331 -1.56 -29.04 -10.97
C GLU A 331 -0.14 -28.70 -10.57
N ASP A 332 0.30 -27.47 -10.86
CA ASP A 332 1.70 -27.10 -10.71
C ASP A 332 2.03 -26.78 -9.25
N PRO A 333 3.13 -27.33 -8.71
CA PRO A 333 3.66 -26.90 -7.42
C PRO A 333 4.18 -25.46 -7.48
N ASN A 334 4.24 -24.81 -6.32
CA ASN A 334 4.91 -23.52 -6.20
C ASN A 334 6.44 -23.72 -6.30
N PRO A 335 7.11 -23.22 -7.35
CA PRO A 335 8.54 -23.46 -7.54
C PRO A 335 9.43 -22.78 -6.51
N PHE A 336 8.95 -21.74 -5.81
CA PHE A 336 9.77 -20.96 -4.89
C PHE A 336 9.96 -21.60 -3.52
N VAL A 337 9.16 -22.63 -3.21
CA VAL A 337 9.23 -23.40 -1.96
C VAL A 337 9.37 -24.90 -2.23
N SER A 338 9.75 -25.27 -3.46
CA SER A 338 9.95 -26.65 -3.88
C SER A 338 11.44 -26.98 -4.01
N GLU A 339 11.80 -28.22 -3.71
CA GLU A 339 13.14 -28.75 -3.96
C GLU A 339 13.27 -29.24 -5.40
N PHE A 340 14.31 -28.79 -6.11
CA PHE A 340 14.63 -29.23 -7.47
C PHE A 340 15.68 -30.35 -7.44
N LYS A 341 15.63 -31.25 -8.44
CA LYS A 341 16.51 -32.42 -8.50
C LYS A 341 17.92 -32.08 -9.01
N ASP A 342 18.01 -31.10 -9.89
CA ASP A 342 19.15 -30.86 -10.77
C ASP A 342 19.57 -29.38 -10.84
N ARG A 343 18.95 -28.52 -10.05
CA ARG A 343 19.21 -27.07 -10.04
C ARG A 343 18.82 -26.42 -8.73
N ASP A 344 19.22 -25.17 -8.56
CA ASP A 344 18.84 -24.34 -7.42
C ASP A 344 17.42 -23.78 -7.56
N ILE A 345 16.86 -23.34 -6.43
CA ILE A 345 15.55 -22.68 -6.37
C ILE A 345 15.61 -21.38 -7.19
N PRO A 346 14.62 -21.11 -8.07
CA PRO A 346 14.57 -19.88 -8.85
C PRO A 346 14.56 -18.63 -7.96
N LYS A 347 15.31 -17.60 -8.36
CA LYS A 347 15.40 -16.32 -7.65
C LYS A 347 14.42 -15.30 -8.24
N PRO A 348 13.20 -15.12 -7.70
CA PRO A 348 12.16 -14.28 -8.31
C PRO A 348 12.57 -12.81 -8.45
N ALA A 349 13.30 -12.24 -7.48
CA ALA A 349 13.73 -10.85 -7.51
C ALA A 349 14.54 -10.48 -8.77
N LEU A 350 15.36 -11.43 -9.25
CA LEU A 350 16.26 -11.27 -10.40
C LEU A 350 15.58 -11.53 -11.75
N LYS A 351 14.32 -11.97 -11.76
CA LYS A 351 13.55 -12.23 -12.98
C LYS A 351 12.31 -11.33 -13.01
N PRO A 352 12.44 -10.05 -13.43
CA PRO A 352 11.34 -9.10 -13.37
C PRO A 352 10.08 -9.52 -14.13
N ALA A 353 10.23 -10.20 -15.27
CA ALA A 353 9.09 -10.70 -16.02
C ALA A 353 8.46 -11.97 -15.42
N GLY A 354 8.97 -12.48 -14.29
CA GLY A 354 8.68 -13.81 -13.81
C GLY A 354 9.24 -14.91 -14.72
N TYR A 355 9.12 -16.15 -14.26
CA TYR A 355 9.49 -17.34 -15.00
C TYR A 355 8.29 -17.83 -15.82
N GLU A 356 8.54 -18.33 -17.03
CA GLU A 356 7.51 -19.04 -17.79
C GLU A 356 7.32 -20.43 -17.19
N ARG A 357 6.14 -21.03 -17.42
CA ARG A 357 5.83 -22.37 -16.85
C ARG A 357 6.89 -23.42 -17.20
N ALA A 358 7.37 -23.40 -18.45
CA ALA A 358 8.40 -24.32 -18.94
C ALA A 358 9.79 -24.09 -18.30
N ASP A 359 10.01 -22.94 -17.67
CA ASP A 359 11.27 -22.67 -16.97
C ASP A 359 11.28 -23.34 -15.60
N VAL A 360 10.13 -23.63 -14.99
CA VAL A 360 10.01 -23.99 -13.56
C VAL A 360 9.31 -25.32 -13.28
N ILE A 361 8.55 -25.86 -14.23
CA ILE A 361 7.89 -27.18 -14.20
C ILE A 361 8.50 -28.05 -15.29
#